data_AF-A0A8J3NGP3-F1
#
_entry.id   AF-A0A8J3NGP3-F1
#
_cell.length_a   1.000
_cell.length_b   1.000
_cell.length_c   1.000
_cell.angle_alpha   90.00
_cell.angle_beta   90.00
_cell.angle_gamma   90.00
#
_symmetry.space_group_name_H-M   'P 1'
#
loop_
_entity.id
_entity.type
_entity.pdbx_description
1 polymer ?
#
loop_
_entity_poly.entity_id
_entity_poly.type
_entity_poly.pdbx_seq_one_letter_code
_entity_poly.pdbx_strand_id
1 'polypeptide(L)'
;MANTLIDLDDEALEQARRYYGTTTKKDTVNRALQDAAARLRERRNAFGDHLEQAFADYTAMSPAEQQEYAAHLETTQELLEETPRLDVAWERRRREWAA
;
A
#
# COMPACT_ATOMS: atom_id res chain seq x y z
N MET A 1 22.47 -6.41 -16.80
CA MET A 1 21.30 -5.51 -16.86
C MET A 1 20.71 -5.64 -18.25
N ALA A 2 19.38 -5.71 -18.35
CA ALA A 2 18.68 -5.63 -19.62
C ALA A 2 18.57 -4.16 -20.03
N ASN A 3 18.69 -3.88 -21.33
CA ASN A 3 18.41 -2.55 -21.87
C ASN A 3 16.91 -2.46 -22.15
N THR A 4 16.26 -1.52 -21.49
CA THR A 4 14.83 -1.26 -21.66
C THR A 4 14.67 0.18 -22.14
N LEU A 5 13.94 0.36 -23.24
CA LEU A 5 13.56 1.68 -23.73
C LEU A 5 12.24 2.06 -23.05
N ILE A 6 12.25 3.18 -22.33
CA ILE A 6 11.09 3.74 -21.63
C ILE A 6 11.08 5.24 -21.81
N ASP A 7 9.88 5.82 -21.87
CA ASP A 7 9.72 7.26 -21.77
C ASP A 7 9.75 7.68 -20.29
N LEU A 8 10.50 8.74 -20.00
CA LEU A 8 10.64 9.28 -18.66
C LEU A 8 10.22 10.75 -18.67
N ASP A 9 9.48 11.13 -17.65
CA ASP A 9 9.24 12.53 -17.33
C ASP A 9 10.57 13.15 -16.84
N ASP A 10 11.11 14.09 -17.62
CA ASP A 10 12.39 14.73 -17.33
C ASP A 10 12.32 15.66 -16.10
N GLU A 11 11.15 16.22 -15.76
CA GLU A 11 10.99 17.04 -14.55
C GLU A 11 11.02 16.15 -13.31
N ALA A 12 10.22 15.07 -13.31
CA ALA A 12 10.21 14.10 -12.22
C ALA A 12 11.60 13.46 -12.03
N LEU A 13 12.30 13.20 -13.13
CA LEU A 13 13.66 12.67 -13.10
C LEU A 13 14.66 13.64 -12.48
N GLU A 14 14.59 14.94 -12.79
CA GLU A 14 15.47 15.94 -12.18
C GLU A 14 15.15 16.15 -10.69
N GLN A 15 13.88 16.14 -10.30
CA GLN A 15 13.48 16.19 -8.89
C GLN A 15 14.04 15.00 -8.11
N ALA A 16 13.87 13.78 -8.64
CA ALA A 16 14.45 12.58 -8.06
C ALA A 16 15.98 12.65 -8.01
N ARG A 17 16.63 13.19 -9.05
CA ARG A 17 18.08 13.34 -9.11
C ARG A 17 18.60 14.27 -8.01
N ARG A 18 17.93 15.39 -7.77
CA ARG A 18 18.24 16.31 -6.65
C ARG A 18 18.00 15.66 -5.30
N TYR A 19 16.88 14.94 -5.14
CA TYR A 19 16.53 14.25 -3.91
C TYR A 19 17.55 13.16 -3.56
N TYR A 20 17.99 12.36 -4.53
CA TYR A 20 18.94 11.27 -4.32
C TYR A 20 20.41 11.68 -4.47
N GLY A 21 20.71 12.90 -4.94
CA GLY A 21 22.08 13.37 -5.18
C GLY A 21 22.81 12.63 -6.32
N THR A 22 22.08 12.04 -7.26
CA THR A 22 22.66 11.23 -8.34
C THR A 22 23.10 12.09 -9.52
N THR A 23 23.98 11.57 -10.37
CA THR A 23 24.49 12.30 -11.54
C THR A 23 24.03 11.70 -12.87
N THR A 24 23.60 10.44 -12.89
CA THR A 24 23.13 9.77 -14.11
C THR A 24 21.65 9.38 -13.99
N LYS A 25 20.93 9.40 -15.13
CA LYS A 25 19.52 8.97 -15.21
C LYS A 25 19.34 7.55 -14.67
N LYS A 26 20.25 6.64 -15.04
CA LYS A 26 20.26 5.24 -14.60
C LYS A 26 20.36 5.12 -13.08
N ASP A 27 21.28 5.85 -12.46
CA ASP A 27 21.47 5.75 -11.00
C ASP A 27 20.26 6.32 -10.26
N THR A 28 19.67 7.40 -10.77
CA THR A 28 18.42 7.95 -10.24
C THR A 28 17.29 6.93 -10.27
N VAL A 29 17.05 6.30 -11.44
CA VAL A 29 15.97 5.32 -11.62
C VAL A 29 16.20 4.09 -10.75
N ASN A 30 17.40 3.54 -10.75
CA ASN A 30 17.72 2.37 -9.92
C ASN A 30 17.56 2.69 -8.43
N ARG A 31 18.00 3.86 -7.98
CA ARG A 31 17.86 4.28 -6.58
C ARG A 31 16.40 4.45 -6.19
N ALA A 32 15.60 5.09 -7.05
CA ALA A 32 14.17 5.28 -6.83
C ALA A 32 13.42 3.93 -6.74
N LEU A 33 13.72 2.98 -7.63
CA LEU A 33 13.10 1.66 -7.60
C LEU A 33 13.47 0.86 -6.34
N GLN A 34 14.72 0.95 -5.89
CA GLN A 34 15.16 0.33 -4.65
C GLN A 34 14.46 0.93 -3.42
N ASP A 35 14.33 2.25 -3.36
CA ASP A 35 13.63 2.95 -2.28
C ASP A 35 12.14 2.59 -2.26
N ALA A 36 11.47 2.60 -3.42
CA ALA A 36 10.08 2.18 -3.52
C ALA A 36 9.87 0.72 -3.05
N ALA A 37 10.77 -0.19 -3.45
CA ALA A 37 10.71 -1.58 -3.01
C ALA A 37 10.99 -1.73 -1.50
N ALA A 38 11.90 -0.93 -0.94
CA ALA A 38 12.18 -0.91 0.49
C ALA A 38 10.95 -0.43 1.29
N ARG A 39 10.37 0.71 0.91
CA ARG A 39 9.15 1.24 1.52
C ARG A 39 7.98 0.27 1.43
N LEU A 40 7.86 -0.46 0.30
CA LEU A 40 6.85 -1.51 0.18
C LEU A 40 7.08 -2.65 1.17
N ARG A 41 8.32 -3.12 1.33
CA ARG A 41 8.66 -4.14 2.34
C ARG A 41 8.39 -3.65 3.75
N GLU A 42 8.80 -2.44 4.09
CA GLU A 42 8.54 -1.82 5.39
C GLU A 42 7.05 -1.77 5.70
N ARG A 43 6.22 -1.35 4.74
CA ARG A 43 4.76 -1.34 4.91
C ARG A 43 4.17 -2.74 5.09
N ARG A 44 4.68 -3.74 4.37
CA ARG A 44 4.21 -5.13 4.50
C ARG A 44 4.62 -5.72 5.85
N ASN A 45 5.84 -5.42 6.31
CA ASN A 45 6.31 -5.86 7.61
C ASN A 45 5.50 -5.19 8.72
N ALA A 46 5.29 -3.87 8.67
CA ALA A 46 4.46 -3.17 9.65
C ALA A 46 3.02 -3.71 9.70
N PHE A 47 2.46 -4.11 8.55
CA PHE A 47 1.17 -4.80 8.51
C PHE A 47 1.25 -6.21 9.14
N GLY A 48 2.31 -6.96 8.86
CA GLY A 48 2.58 -8.26 9.51
C GLY A 48 2.70 -8.13 11.03
N ASP A 49 3.53 -7.21 11.51
CA ASP A 49 3.72 -6.92 12.93
C ASP A 49 2.39 -6.54 13.60
N HIS A 50 1.56 -5.75 12.91
CA HIS A 50 0.23 -5.39 13.40
C HIS A 50 -0.70 -6.62 13.50
N LEU A 51 -0.67 -7.52 12.52
CA LEU A 51 -1.46 -8.75 12.56
C LEU A 51 -0.98 -9.71 13.66
N GLU A 52 0.34 -9.84 13.85
CA GLU A 52 0.90 -10.65 14.94
C GLU A 52 0.48 -10.12 16.31
N GLN A 53 0.54 -8.80 16.50
CA GLN A 53 0.07 -8.18 17.74
C GLN A 53 -1.43 -8.38 17.95
N ALA A 54 -2.26 -8.14 16.91
CA ALA A 54 -3.70 -8.34 16.98
C ALA A 54 -4.07 -9.80 17.32
N PHE A 55 -3.32 -10.76 16.78
CA PHE A 55 -3.48 -12.17 17.10
C PHE A 55 -3.10 -12.47 18.56
N ALA A 56 -1.96 -11.95 19.03
CA ALA A 56 -1.54 -12.11 20.42
C ALA A 56 -2.58 -11.55 21.39
N ASP A 57 -3.08 -10.34 21.12
CA ASP A 57 -4.13 -9.70 21.90
C ASP A 57 -5.41 -10.56 21.93
N TYR A 58 -5.84 -11.09 20.77
CA TYR A 58 -6.99 -11.99 20.67
C TYR A 58 -6.81 -13.27 21.50
N THR A 59 -5.63 -13.88 21.45
CA THR A 59 -5.35 -15.10 22.24
C THR A 59 -5.27 -14.86 23.74
N ALA A 60 -4.99 -13.62 24.17
CA ALA A 60 -4.97 -13.23 25.57
C ALA A 60 -6.38 -12.92 26.12
N MET A 61 -7.36 -12.70 25.25
CA MET A 61 -8.76 -12.47 25.64
C MET A 61 -9.37 -13.71 26.31
N SER A 62 -10.31 -13.48 27.22
CA SER A 62 -11.15 -14.55 27.75
C SER A 62 -12.06 -15.14 26.68
N PRO A 63 -12.58 -16.38 26.85
CA PRO A 63 -13.48 -16.99 25.89
C PRO A 63 -14.76 -16.18 25.60
N ALA A 64 -15.24 -15.41 26.57
CA ALA A 64 -16.42 -14.55 26.39
C ALA A 64 -16.09 -13.32 25.52
N GLU A 65 -14.96 -12.67 25.75
CA GLU A 65 -14.48 -11.55 24.94
C GLU A 65 -14.17 -11.98 23.50
N GLN A 66 -13.65 -13.20 23.31
CA GLN A 66 -13.43 -13.76 21.98
C GLN A 66 -14.76 -13.99 21.22
N GLN A 67 -15.83 -14.41 21.91
CA GLN A 67 -17.16 -14.57 21.31
C GLN A 67 -17.74 -13.22 20.89
N GLU A 68 -17.61 -12.18 21.72
CA GLU A 68 -18.05 -10.82 21.37
C GLU A 68 -17.25 -10.25 20.19
N TYR A 69 -15.94 -10.44 20.17
CA TYR A 69 -15.08 -10.03 19.06
C TYR A 69 -15.45 -10.74 17.75
N ALA A 70 -15.73 -12.05 17.80
CA ALA A 70 -16.16 -12.82 16.64
C ALA A 70 -17.52 -12.32 16.09
N ALA A 71 -18.50 -12.08 16.97
CA ALA A 71 -19.80 -11.53 16.58
C ALA A 71 -19.66 -10.13 15.96
N HIS A 72 -18.77 -9.29 16.50
CA HIS A 72 -18.50 -7.97 15.95
C HIS A 72 -17.90 -8.03 14.54
N LEU A 73 -16.97 -8.96 14.29
CA LEU A 73 -16.38 -9.16 12.96
C LEU A 73 -17.41 -9.62 11.93
N GLU A 74 -18.32 -10.52 12.32
CA GLU A 74 -19.41 -11.01 11.47
C GLU A 74 -20.32 -9.85 11.02
N THR A 75 -20.75 -9.00 11.97
CA THR A 75 -21.52 -7.79 11.66
C THR A 75 -20.75 -6.80 10.77
N THR A 76 -19.45 -6.65 10.99
CA THR A 76 -18.61 -5.73 10.19
C THR A 76 -18.44 -6.25 8.76
N GLN A 77 -18.35 -7.56 8.57
CA GLN A 77 -18.26 -8.19 7.26
C GLN A 77 -19.56 -8.02 6.46
N GLU A 78 -20.71 -8.24 7.09
CA GLU A 78 -22.03 -7.99 6.47
C GLU A 78 -22.15 -6.54 5.99
N LEU A 79 -21.76 -5.57 6.83
CA LEU A 79 -21.77 -4.15 6.46
C LEU A 79 -20.84 -3.81 5.29
N LEU A 80 -19.67 -4.44 5.21
CA LEU A 80 -18.73 -4.27 4.08
C LEU A 80 -19.28 -4.86 2.78
N GLU A 81 -20.00 -5.98 2.86
CA GLU A 81 -20.63 -6.64 1.71
C GLU A 81 -21.85 -5.88 1.20
N GLU A 82 -22.61 -5.23 2.09
CA GLU A 82 -23.74 -4.36 1.75
C GLU A 82 -23.32 -2.97 1.25
N THR A 83 -22.11 -2.52 1.60
CA THR A 83 -21.58 -1.24 1.11
C THR A 83 -21.22 -1.37 -0.38
N PRO A 84 -21.73 -0.49 -1.27
CA PRO A 84 -21.33 -0.51 -2.67
C PRO A 84 -19.81 -0.38 -2.77
N ARG A 85 -19.16 -1.40 -3.34
CA ARG A 85 -17.69 -1.53 -3.42
C ARG A 85 -17.07 -0.21 -3.86
N LEU A 86 -15.96 0.16 -3.23
CA LEU A 86 -15.13 1.35 -3.53
C LEU A 86 -14.80 1.56 -5.03
N ASP A 87 -15.07 0.56 -5.88
CA ASP A 87 -15.04 0.65 -7.35
C ASP A 87 -15.88 1.80 -7.92
N VAL A 88 -17.06 2.13 -7.36
CA VAL A 88 -17.89 3.21 -7.91
C VAL A 88 -17.24 4.59 -7.74
N ALA A 89 -16.49 4.78 -6.65
CA ALA A 89 -15.76 6.01 -6.38
C ALA A 89 -14.48 6.12 -7.24
N TRP A 90 -13.82 4.99 -7.51
CA TRP A 90 -12.62 4.94 -8.34
C TRP A 90 -12.93 5.06 -9.83
N GLU A 91 -13.99 4.45 -10.34
CA GLU A 91 -14.41 4.61 -11.75
C GLU A 91 -14.85 6.04 -12.06
N ARG A 92 -15.59 6.67 -11.14
CA ARG A 92 -16.02 8.07 -11.29
C ARG A 92 -14.82 9.01 -11.37
N ARG A 93 -13.85 8.85 -10.46
CA ARG A 93 -12.61 9.65 -10.43
C ARG A 93 -11.74 9.40 -11.67
N ARG A 94 -11.71 8.17 -12.19
CA ARG A 94 -11.00 7.81 -13.44
C ARG A 94 -11.63 8.50 -14.67
N ARG A 95 -12.95 8.65 -14.72
CA ARG A 95 -13.66 9.39 -15.79
C ARG A 95 -13.43 10.89 -15.70
N GLU A 96 -13.36 11.44 -14.49
CA GLU A 96 -13.07 12.87 -14.25
C GLU A 96 -11.64 13.27 -14.66
N TRP A 97 -10.66 12.36 -14.62
CA TRP A 97 -9.29 12.61 -15.07
C TRP A 97 -9.04 12.33 -16.56
N ALA A 98 -10.00 11.70 -17.25
CA ALA A 98 -9.90 11.38 -18.68
C ALA A 98 -10.62 12.39 -19.60
N ALA A 99 -11.27 13.41 -19.01
CA ALA A 99 -11.95 14.52 -19.68
C ALA A 99 -11.12 15.81 -19.54
#